data_AF-A0A031LKK0-F1
#
_entry.id   AF-A0A031LKK0-F1
#
_cell.length_a   1.000
_cell.length_b   1.000
_cell.length_c   1.000
_cell.angle_alpha   90.00
_cell.angle_beta   90.00
_cell.angle_gamma   90.00
#
_symmetry.space_group_name_H-M   'P 1'
#
loop_
_entity.id
_entity.type
_entity.pdbx_description
1 polymer ?
#
loop_
_entity_poly.entity_id
_entity_poly.type
_entity_poly.pdbx_seq_one_letter_code
_entity_poly.pdbx_strand_id
1 'polypeptide(L)'
;MGHRKLSSPRRGTAGLRPRKRASGILFSPRTWPILATQSPTLLGFIGYKVGMTHIYYIDDLKGSLNYGKEIFSPVTVIETPPIVPLALRAYVLGDNGEPEVLTDYWVEPPKEINITRRLKNLKVNKDKMSTFLEKIKSKSNEILYFRTIVATQPKLISSLGKKSPDIAEIQIGGGNVNSQLEYALNVLGKPLQVEALFKPGGLVDIIGVTKGHGFEGVVKRYEVIELPRWHKHRKGSRKAGTKGPSFATPSYVPQPGQMGFHRRTEHNKRILKISSNSSEINPAGGFVGYGLVKNTYMLIQGSTIGHKKRPLFLRYPIRPYQVTPEPPKITYVDVLSKQG
;
A
#
# COMPACT_ATOMS: atom_id res chain seq x y z
N MET A 1 -29.30 32.69 -13.62
CA MET A 1 -29.16 32.07 -12.28
C MET A 1 -28.50 33.10 -11.37
N GLY A 2 -29.15 33.50 -10.28
CA GLY A 2 -28.59 34.45 -9.30
C GLY A 2 -27.65 33.79 -8.28
N HIS A 3 -27.25 34.55 -7.27
CA HIS A 3 -26.46 34.04 -6.15
C HIS A 3 -27.11 32.83 -5.49
N ARG A 4 -26.28 31.95 -4.93
CA ARG A 4 -26.72 30.71 -4.29
C ARG A 4 -27.60 31.03 -3.08
N LYS A 5 -28.84 30.50 -3.06
CA LYS A 5 -29.82 30.77 -1.98
C LYS A 5 -29.43 30.19 -0.61
N LEU A 6 -28.89 28.96 -0.59
CA LEU A 6 -28.48 28.26 0.64
C LEU A 6 -27.08 27.69 0.48
N SER A 7 -26.21 27.88 1.48
CA SER A 7 -24.85 27.33 1.48
C SER A 7 -24.87 25.81 1.69
N SER A 8 -23.94 25.11 1.05
CA SER A 8 -23.63 23.71 1.38
C SER A 8 -22.23 23.38 0.89
N PRO A 9 -21.57 22.38 1.49
CA PRO A 9 -20.30 21.87 0.98
C PRO A 9 -20.43 21.38 -0.47
N ARG A 10 -19.31 21.44 -1.20
CA ARG A 10 -19.20 20.91 -2.56
C ARG A 10 -19.28 19.38 -2.53
N ARG A 11 -19.93 18.79 -3.53
CA ARG A 11 -20.05 17.33 -3.68
C ARG A 11 -18.74 16.71 -4.19
N GLY A 12 -18.19 15.78 -3.41
CA GLY A 12 -16.91 15.10 -3.65
C GLY A 12 -15.67 15.97 -3.45
N THR A 13 -14.49 15.38 -3.26
CA THR A 13 -13.21 16.14 -3.17
C THR A 13 -12.63 16.51 -4.54
N ALA A 14 -12.00 17.69 -4.63
CA ALA A 14 -11.27 18.16 -5.81
C ALA A 14 -9.82 17.68 -5.82
N GLY A 15 -9.21 17.41 -4.66
CA GLY A 15 -7.80 16.99 -4.55
C GLY A 15 -7.49 15.59 -5.11
N LEU A 16 -8.52 14.81 -5.45
CA LEU A 16 -8.38 13.49 -6.06
C LEU A 16 -8.66 13.49 -7.57
N ARG A 17 -8.59 14.66 -8.20
CA ARG A 17 -8.71 14.82 -9.65
C ARG A 17 -7.34 14.73 -10.34
N PRO A 18 -7.30 14.29 -11.61
CA PRO A 18 -8.39 13.66 -12.36
C PRO A 18 -8.73 12.26 -11.81
N ARG A 19 -10.02 11.92 -11.76
CA ARG A 19 -10.49 10.59 -11.35
C ARG A 19 -10.39 9.62 -12.52
N LYS A 20 -9.17 9.14 -12.79
CA LYS A 20 -8.84 8.21 -13.88
C LYS A 20 -8.37 6.85 -13.37
N ARG A 21 -8.34 5.85 -14.26
CA ARG A 21 -7.77 4.53 -13.96
C ARG A 21 -6.30 4.69 -13.58
N ALA A 22 -5.87 3.95 -12.56
CA ALA A 22 -4.46 3.85 -12.19
C ALA A 22 -3.69 3.16 -13.34
N SER A 23 -2.45 3.60 -13.59
CA SER A 23 -1.59 3.05 -14.65
C SER A 23 -1.04 1.65 -14.35
N GLY A 24 -1.11 1.22 -13.09
CA GLY A 24 -0.59 -0.04 -12.59
C GLY A 24 -1.36 -0.51 -11.36
N ILE A 25 -0.98 -1.67 -10.83
CA ILE A 25 -1.65 -2.30 -9.68
C ILE A 25 -0.85 -2.07 -8.39
N LEU A 26 0.46 -2.25 -8.45
CA LEU A 26 1.40 -1.94 -7.37
C LEU A 26 2.13 -0.64 -7.70
N PHE A 27 2.31 0.22 -6.71
CA PHE A 27 3.02 1.48 -6.86
C PHE A 27 4.02 1.67 -5.73
N SER A 28 5.25 2.04 -6.09
CA SER A 28 6.19 2.56 -5.10
C SER A 28 5.67 3.91 -4.53
N PRO A 29 5.81 4.15 -3.23
CA PRO A 29 5.49 5.43 -2.61
C PRO A 29 6.19 6.61 -3.30
N ARG A 30 5.51 7.76 -3.40
CA ARG A 30 6.13 9.00 -3.90
C ARG A 30 7.05 9.64 -2.86
N THR A 31 6.70 9.46 -1.60
CA THR A 31 7.38 10.04 -0.46
C THR A 31 7.72 8.94 0.53
N TRP A 32 8.80 9.14 1.27
CA TRP A 32 9.28 8.21 2.28
C TRP A 32 9.46 8.94 3.61
N PRO A 33 9.20 8.28 4.75
CA PRO A 33 9.44 8.87 6.06
C PRO A 33 10.94 9.04 6.30
N ILE A 34 11.31 10.07 7.05
CA ILE A 34 12.66 10.25 7.56
C ILE A 34 12.71 9.55 8.91
N LEU A 35 13.55 8.52 9.03
CA LEU A 35 13.77 7.82 10.29
C LEU A 35 14.97 8.43 11.00
N ALA A 36 14.79 8.75 12.29
CA ALA A 36 15.87 9.19 13.18
C ALA A 36 16.61 8.01 13.85
N THR A 37 16.41 6.78 13.38
CA THR A 37 17.04 5.57 13.96
C THR A 37 18.51 5.46 13.53
N GLN A 38 19.37 5.02 14.44
CA GLN A 38 20.80 4.80 14.14
C GLN A 38 21.02 3.59 13.21
N SER A 39 20.18 2.57 13.30
CA SER A 39 20.28 1.38 12.45
C SER A 39 19.55 1.58 11.11
N PRO A 40 20.19 1.25 9.97
CA PRO A 40 19.54 1.26 8.66
C PRO A 40 18.51 0.14 8.54
N THR A 41 17.35 0.45 7.95
CA THR A 41 16.25 -0.50 7.71
C THR A 41 15.53 -0.19 6.40
N LEU A 42 14.82 -1.18 5.86
CA LEU A 42 13.91 -0.93 4.74
C LEU A 42 12.62 -0.27 5.23
N LEU A 43 12.16 0.74 4.49
CA LEU A 43 11.00 1.54 4.90
C LEU A 43 9.65 0.99 4.41
N GLY A 44 9.64 -0.16 3.74
CA GLY A 44 8.43 -0.73 3.20
C GLY A 44 8.51 -2.21 2.85
N PHE A 45 7.34 -2.78 2.62
CA PHE A 45 7.12 -4.20 2.34
C PHE A 45 5.94 -4.34 1.36
N ILE A 46 5.77 -5.52 0.77
CA ILE A 46 4.64 -5.81 -0.13
C ILE A 46 3.84 -6.98 0.43
N GLY A 47 2.53 -6.81 0.59
CA GLY A 47 1.62 -7.87 1.01
C GLY A 47 0.43 -8.02 0.06
N TYR A 48 -0.33 -9.09 0.20
CA TYR A 48 -1.51 -9.36 -0.61
C TYR A 48 -2.76 -9.40 0.28
N LYS A 49 -3.78 -8.64 -0.10
CA LYS A 49 -5.03 -8.59 0.66
C LYS A 49 -5.76 -9.94 0.60
N VAL A 50 -6.04 -10.53 1.75
CA VAL A 50 -6.74 -11.83 1.87
C VAL A 50 -8.24 -11.60 1.97
N GLY A 51 -8.67 -11.00 3.09
CA GLY A 51 -10.05 -10.92 3.50
C GLY A 51 -10.18 -10.14 4.81
N MET A 52 -11.34 -10.23 5.43
CA MET A 52 -11.62 -9.58 6.72
C MET A 52 -12.24 -10.57 7.68
N THR A 53 -11.95 -10.38 8.95
CA THR A 53 -12.58 -11.05 10.10
C THR A 53 -12.79 -9.98 11.18
N HIS A 54 -13.12 -10.39 12.40
CA HIS A 54 -13.08 -9.52 13.55
C HIS A 54 -12.25 -10.16 14.66
N ILE A 55 -11.78 -9.32 15.57
CA ILE A 55 -11.10 -9.75 16.79
C ILE A 55 -11.71 -9.03 17.98
N TYR A 56 -11.49 -9.62 19.16
CA TYR A 56 -11.52 -8.89 20.41
C TYR A 56 -10.10 -8.70 20.92
N TYR A 57 -9.81 -7.53 21.45
CA TYR A 57 -8.53 -7.22 22.09
C TYR A 57 -8.74 -6.24 23.24
N ILE A 58 -7.80 -6.20 24.17
CA ILE A 58 -7.83 -5.26 25.29
C ILE A 58 -7.38 -3.88 24.81
N ASP A 59 -8.23 -2.86 25.01
CA ASP A 59 -7.89 -1.48 24.66
C ASP A 59 -6.71 -0.99 25.50
N ASP A 60 -5.65 -0.59 24.83
CA ASP A 60 -4.39 -0.14 25.42
C ASP A 60 -4.14 1.36 25.22
N LEU A 61 -5.11 2.08 24.62
CA LEU A 61 -5.02 3.51 24.42
C LEU A 61 -5.24 4.26 25.76
N LYS A 62 -4.15 4.78 26.32
CA LYS A 62 -4.20 5.65 27.51
C LYS A 62 -5.09 6.86 27.24
N GLY A 63 -6.10 7.09 28.08
CA GLY A 63 -7.08 8.16 27.92
C GLY A 63 -8.40 7.74 27.23
N SER A 64 -8.49 6.50 26.75
CA SER A 64 -9.77 5.91 26.33
C SER A 64 -10.65 5.56 27.53
N LEU A 65 -11.97 5.76 27.40
CA LEU A 65 -12.97 5.31 28.38
C LEU A 65 -12.99 3.79 28.56
N ASN A 66 -12.50 3.06 27.55
CA ASN A 66 -12.45 1.60 27.54
C ASN A 66 -11.06 1.05 27.85
N TYR A 67 -10.11 1.89 28.30
CA TYR A 67 -8.77 1.43 28.64
C TYR A 67 -8.80 0.23 29.60
N GLY A 68 -8.11 -0.85 29.24
CA GLY A 68 -8.07 -2.11 29.99
C GLY A 68 -9.30 -3.01 29.79
N LYS A 69 -10.31 -2.59 29.03
CA LYS A 69 -11.50 -3.40 28.70
C LYS A 69 -11.34 -4.05 27.33
N GLU A 70 -12.05 -5.16 27.14
CA GLU A 70 -12.12 -5.84 25.85
C GLU A 70 -13.00 -5.06 24.87
N ILE A 71 -12.49 -4.84 23.66
CA ILE A 71 -13.18 -4.12 22.58
C ILE A 71 -13.23 -4.94 21.31
N PHE A 72 -14.35 -4.81 20.59
CA PHE A 72 -14.53 -5.38 19.26
C PHE A 72 -13.79 -4.54 18.22
N SER A 73 -13.09 -5.20 17.29
CA SER A 73 -12.51 -4.52 16.15
C SER A 73 -12.58 -5.35 14.86
N PRO A 74 -13.09 -4.77 13.76
CA PRO A 74 -12.98 -5.41 12.45
C PRO A 74 -11.52 -5.36 12.01
N VAL A 75 -11.03 -6.43 11.40
CA VAL A 75 -9.65 -6.52 10.92
C VAL A 75 -9.59 -6.98 9.48
N THR A 76 -8.56 -6.51 8.78
CA THR A 76 -8.20 -7.05 7.47
C THR A 76 -6.94 -7.90 7.59
N VAL A 77 -6.99 -9.10 7.04
CA VAL A 77 -5.84 -10.00 6.92
C VAL A 77 -5.07 -9.69 5.64
N ILE A 78 -3.77 -9.46 5.76
CA ILE A 78 -2.84 -9.29 4.64
C ILE A 78 -1.80 -10.39 4.74
N GLU A 79 -1.68 -11.23 3.71
CA GLU A 79 -0.64 -12.26 3.62
C GLU A 79 0.64 -11.62 3.07
N THR A 80 1.74 -11.81 3.78
CA THR A 80 3.03 -11.16 3.54
C THR A 80 4.10 -12.23 3.35
N PRO A 81 4.18 -12.83 2.15
CA PRO A 81 5.26 -13.76 1.83
C PRO A 81 6.59 -13.01 1.86
N PRO A 82 7.72 -13.70 2.09
CA PRO A 82 9.02 -13.07 2.08
C PRO A 82 9.28 -12.37 0.73
N ILE A 83 9.89 -11.20 0.82
CA ILE A 83 10.32 -10.40 -0.34
C ILE A 83 11.82 -10.56 -0.53
N VAL A 84 12.31 -10.47 -1.77
CA VAL A 84 13.73 -10.58 -2.06
C VAL A 84 14.22 -9.27 -2.69
N PRO A 85 15.11 -8.53 -2.01
CA PRO A 85 15.81 -7.39 -2.60
C PRO A 85 16.82 -7.88 -3.65
N LEU A 86 16.69 -7.42 -4.89
CA LEU A 86 17.49 -7.90 -6.03
C LEU A 86 18.56 -6.93 -6.48
N ALA A 87 18.31 -5.63 -6.32
CA ALA A 87 19.26 -4.60 -6.73
C ALA A 87 19.26 -3.42 -5.77
N LEU A 88 20.40 -2.76 -5.64
CA LEU A 88 20.57 -1.48 -4.98
C LEU A 88 20.66 -0.39 -6.03
N ARG A 89 19.82 0.63 -5.90
CA ARG A 89 19.79 1.84 -6.71
C ARG A 89 20.23 3.02 -5.88
N ALA A 90 21.25 3.73 -6.36
CA ALA A 90 21.75 4.96 -5.74
C ALA A 90 21.18 6.19 -6.45
N TYR A 91 20.70 7.16 -5.68
CA TYR A 91 20.22 8.45 -6.20
C TYR A 91 21.18 9.57 -5.82
N VAL A 92 21.47 10.43 -6.79
CA VAL A 92 22.28 11.65 -6.64
C VAL A 92 21.44 12.86 -7.07
N LEU A 93 21.86 14.06 -6.70
CA LEU A 93 21.24 15.28 -7.21
C LEU A 93 21.74 15.53 -8.64
N GLY A 94 20.83 15.55 -9.61
CA GLY A 94 21.16 15.91 -10.99
C GLY A 94 21.31 17.42 -11.16
N ASP A 95 21.78 17.84 -12.34
CA ASP A 95 22.04 19.25 -12.66
C ASP A 95 20.77 20.12 -12.58
N ASN A 96 19.59 19.52 -12.81
CA ASN A 96 18.29 20.18 -12.71
C ASN A 96 17.76 20.30 -11.27
N GLY A 97 18.53 19.84 -10.27
CA GLY A 97 18.10 19.80 -8.86
C GLY A 97 17.09 18.70 -8.53
N GLU A 98 16.86 17.75 -9.44
CA GLU A 98 16.00 16.58 -9.20
C GLU A 98 16.85 15.34 -8.88
N PRO A 99 16.34 14.41 -8.05
CA PRO A 99 17.04 13.15 -7.80
C PRO A 99 17.12 12.29 -9.06
N GLU A 100 18.34 12.01 -9.52
CA GLU A 100 18.64 11.17 -10.67
C GLU A 100 19.31 9.86 -10.24
N VAL A 101 19.15 8.83 -11.06
CA VAL A 101 19.73 7.51 -10.80
C VAL A 101 21.20 7.52 -11.20
N LEU A 102 22.10 7.26 -10.24
CA LEU A 102 23.53 7.16 -10.53
C LEU A 102 23.85 5.85 -11.25
N THR A 103 23.51 4.72 -10.62
CA THR A 103 23.68 3.34 -11.10
C THR A 103 22.79 2.37 -10.32
N ASP A 104 22.56 1.20 -10.92
CA ASP A 104 21.90 0.06 -10.28
C ASP A 104 22.90 -1.10 -10.12
N TYR A 105 23.17 -1.51 -8.89
CA TYR A 105 23.94 -2.71 -8.56
C TYR A 105 23.00 -3.90 -8.39
N TRP A 106 23.06 -4.87 -9.31
CA TRP A 106 22.22 -6.06 -9.32
C TRP A 106 22.95 -7.29 -8.78
N VAL A 107 22.27 -8.07 -7.94
CA VAL A 107 22.69 -9.43 -7.57
C VAL A 107 22.03 -10.43 -8.52
N GLU A 108 22.68 -11.58 -8.71
CA GLU A 108 22.09 -12.66 -9.49
C GLU A 108 20.77 -13.12 -8.86
N PRO A 109 19.64 -12.99 -9.57
CA PRO A 109 18.33 -13.22 -8.98
C PRO A 109 18.11 -14.71 -8.70
N PRO A 110 17.64 -15.10 -7.51
CA PRO A 110 17.31 -16.49 -7.22
C PRO A 110 16.31 -17.08 -8.23
N LYS A 111 16.61 -18.29 -8.73
CA LYS A 111 15.81 -18.97 -9.76
C LYS A 111 14.34 -19.14 -9.36
N GLU A 112 14.07 -19.29 -8.08
CA GLU A 112 12.72 -19.53 -7.52
C GLU A 112 11.73 -18.40 -7.83
N ILE A 113 12.20 -17.15 -7.85
CA ILE A 113 11.39 -15.93 -8.04
C ILE A 113 10.82 -15.87 -9.46
N ASN A 114 11.49 -16.49 -10.45
CA ASN A 114 11.16 -16.39 -11.87
C ASN A 114 11.04 -14.93 -12.36
N ILE A 115 12.05 -14.13 -12.03
CA ILE A 115 12.09 -12.70 -12.41
C ILE A 115 11.98 -12.47 -13.92
N THR A 116 12.44 -13.43 -14.72
CA THR A 116 12.38 -13.42 -16.20
C THR A 116 10.96 -13.29 -16.75
N ARG A 117 9.92 -13.67 -15.99
CA ARG A 117 8.52 -13.44 -16.40
C ARG A 117 8.14 -11.95 -16.42
N ARG A 118 8.79 -11.15 -15.58
CA ARG A 118 8.55 -9.71 -15.47
C ARG A 118 9.61 -8.91 -16.24
N LEU A 119 10.86 -9.32 -16.14
CA LEU A 119 12.01 -8.71 -16.81
C LEU A 119 12.65 -9.75 -17.76
N LYS A 120 12.12 -9.87 -18.98
CA LYS A 120 12.50 -10.93 -19.93
C LYS A 120 13.99 -10.94 -20.30
N ASN A 121 14.59 -9.75 -20.39
CA ASN A 121 15.96 -9.57 -20.90
C ASN A 121 16.97 -9.23 -19.79
N LEU A 122 16.66 -9.54 -18.53
CA LEU A 122 17.58 -9.28 -17.43
C LEU A 122 18.75 -10.29 -17.49
N LYS A 123 19.95 -9.78 -17.78
CA LYS A 123 21.22 -10.52 -17.68
C LYS A 123 22.16 -9.75 -16.77
N VAL A 124 22.60 -10.37 -15.68
CA VAL A 124 23.53 -9.76 -14.73
C VAL A 124 24.95 -10.14 -15.14
N ASN A 125 25.79 -9.14 -15.42
CA ASN A 125 27.20 -9.33 -15.71
C ASN A 125 28.02 -8.88 -14.50
N LYS A 126 28.80 -9.80 -13.90
CA LYS A 126 29.54 -9.58 -12.65
C LYS A 126 30.55 -8.43 -12.75
N ASP A 127 31.27 -8.32 -13.87
CA ASP A 127 32.31 -7.29 -14.08
C ASP A 127 31.68 -5.88 -14.20
N LYS A 128 30.52 -5.80 -14.83
CA LYS A 128 29.75 -4.55 -14.86
C LYS A 128 29.19 -4.19 -13.49
N MET A 129 28.84 -5.18 -12.67
CA MET A 129 28.32 -4.91 -11.34
C MET A 129 29.42 -4.48 -10.36
N SER A 130 30.64 -5.02 -10.45
CA SER A 130 31.77 -4.56 -9.62
C SER A 130 32.10 -3.10 -9.91
N THR A 131 32.20 -2.71 -11.18
CA THR A 131 32.41 -1.31 -11.60
C THR A 131 31.30 -0.38 -11.13
N PHE A 132 30.02 -0.82 -11.15
CA PHE A 132 28.92 -0.02 -10.60
C PHE A 132 28.99 0.12 -9.08
N LEU A 133 29.44 -0.91 -8.37
CA LEU A 133 29.63 -0.85 -6.92
C LEU A 133 30.75 0.12 -6.55
N GLU A 134 31.86 0.08 -7.28
CA GLU A 134 32.97 1.03 -7.11
C GLU A 134 32.52 2.48 -7.36
N LYS A 135 31.71 2.70 -8.40
CA LYS A 135 31.13 4.02 -8.70
C LYS A 135 30.21 4.53 -7.58
N ILE A 136 29.47 3.65 -6.92
CA ILE A 136 28.65 4.03 -5.75
C ILE A 136 29.55 4.41 -4.57
N LYS A 137 30.61 3.64 -4.31
CA LYS A 137 31.54 3.91 -3.21
C LYS A 137 32.29 5.23 -3.40
N SER A 138 32.74 5.51 -4.62
CA SER A 138 33.49 6.74 -4.94
C SER A 138 32.65 8.01 -4.78
N LYS A 139 31.34 7.93 -5.07
CA LYS A 139 30.40 9.06 -4.95
C LYS A 139 29.58 9.06 -3.66
N SER A 140 30.03 8.37 -2.61
CA SER A 140 29.30 8.24 -1.33
C SER A 140 28.81 9.56 -0.74
N ASN A 141 29.60 10.64 -0.85
CA ASN A 141 29.25 11.98 -0.35
C ASN A 141 28.14 12.69 -1.15
N GLU A 142 27.94 12.33 -2.41
CA GLU A 142 26.92 12.93 -3.30
C GLU A 142 25.57 12.19 -3.25
N ILE A 143 25.52 11.03 -2.57
CA ILE A 143 24.33 10.18 -2.55
C ILE A 143 23.28 10.78 -1.63
N LEU A 144 22.10 11.04 -2.18
CA LEU A 144 20.94 11.53 -1.44
C LEU A 144 20.27 10.41 -0.64
N TYR A 145 20.02 9.27 -1.29
CA TYR A 145 19.39 8.11 -0.67
C TYR A 145 19.55 6.85 -1.53
N PHE A 146 19.43 5.70 -0.87
CA PHE A 146 19.40 4.39 -1.52
C PHE A 146 17.98 3.84 -1.62
N ARG A 147 17.69 3.14 -2.72
CA ARG A 147 16.50 2.30 -2.85
C ARG A 147 16.89 0.90 -3.29
N THR A 148 16.23 -0.10 -2.74
CA THR A 148 16.34 -1.48 -3.24
C THR A 148 15.20 -1.79 -4.19
N ILE A 149 15.50 -2.43 -5.32
CA ILE A 149 14.51 -3.04 -6.19
C ILE A 149 14.16 -4.40 -5.60
N VAL A 150 12.92 -4.56 -5.17
CA VAL A 150 12.44 -5.74 -4.46
C VAL A 150 11.46 -6.51 -5.33
N ALA A 151 11.55 -7.84 -5.32
CA ALA A 151 10.60 -8.75 -5.93
C ALA A 151 9.84 -9.56 -4.88
N THR A 152 8.53 -9.69 -5.06
CA THR A 152 7.68 -10.61 -4.27
C THR A 152 7.82 -12.06 -4.75
N GLN A 153 7.50 -13.03 -3.89
CA GLN A 153 7.43 -14.46 -4.24
C GLN A 153 5.97 -14.97 -4.31
N PRO A 154 5.22 -14.70 -5.38
CA PRO A 154 3.79 -15.02 -5.45
C PRO A 154 3.50 -16.52 -5.51
N LYS A 155 4.47 -17.37 -5.88
CA LYS A 155 4.32 -18.83 -5.86
C LYS A 155 4.02 -19.38 -4.47
N LEU A 156 4.54 -18.74 -3.43
CA LEU A 156 4.29 -19.14 -2.04
C LEU A 156 2.83 -18.95 -1.66
N ILE A 157 2.10 -18.09 -2.38
CA ILE A 157 0.67 -17.88 -2.19
C ILE A 157 -0.10 -18.64 -3.28
N SER A 158 -0.53 -19.86 -2.97
CA SER A 158 -1.34 -20.68 -3.88
C SER A 158 -2.61 -19.97 -4.35
N SER A 159 -3.20 -19.15 -3.48
CA SER A 159 -4.45 -18.42 -3.72
C SER A 159 -4.39 -17.37 -4.84
N LEU A 160 -3.21 -16.85 -5.19
CA LEU A 160 -3.09 -15.82 -6.24
C LEU A 160 -3.24 -16.38 -7.65
N GLY A 161 -2.83 -17.63 -7.88
CA GLY A 161 -2.69 -18.20 -9.23
C GLY A 161 -1.65 -17.49 -10.11
N LYS A 162 -0.88 -16.56 -9.54
CA LYS A 162 0.09 -15.71 -10.24
C LYS A 162 1.49 -16.29 -10.11
N LYS A 163 2.16 -16.48 -11.25
CA LYS A 163 3.56 -16.95 -11.30
C LYS A 163 4.59 -15.85 -11.56
N SER A 164 4.14 -14.64 -11.93
CA SER A 164 5.00 -13.49 -12.20
C SER A 164 5.17 -12.63 -10.94
N PRO A 165 6.39 -12.29 -10.53
CA PRO A 165 6.60 -11.45 -9.36
C PRO A 165 6.11 -10.02 -9.60
N ASP A 166 5.61 -9.38 -8.53
CA ASP A 166 5.50 -7.93 -8.47
C ASP A 166 6.84 -7.33 -8.05
N ILE A 167 7.21 -6.22 -8.69
CA ILE A 167 8.47 -5.50 -8.44
C ILE A 167 8.12 -4.09 -7.96
N ALA A 168 8.81 -3.62 -6.92
CA ALA A 168 8.75 -2.23 -6.50
C ALA A 168 10.08 -1.78 -5.90
N GLU A 169 10.30 -0.47 -5.93
CA GLU A 169 11.41 0.17 -5.22
C GLU A 169 11.02 0.46 -3.78
N ILE A 170 11.93 0.15 -2.86
CA ILE A 170 11.80 0.39 -1.42
C ILE A 170 13.00 1.20 -0.96
N GLN A 171 12.77 2.33 -0.29
CA GLN A 171 13.85 3.16 0.24
C GLN A 171 14.45 2.54 1.50
N ILE A 172 15.77 2.68 1.66
CA ILE A 172 16.49 2.40 2.91
C ILE A 172 16.51 3.71 3.71
N GLY A 173 16.22 3.64 5.00
CA GLY A 173 16.30 4.78 5.91
C GLY A 173 16.98 4.44 7.22
N GLY A 174 17.34 5.45 7.99
CA GLY A 174 18.12 5.32 9.24
C GLY A 174 19.62 5.21 8.99
N GLY A 175 20.42 5.54 10.01
CA GLY A 175 21.88 5.49 9.97
C GLY A 175 22.52 6.42 8.94
N ASN A 176 23.83 6.25 8.77
CA ASN A 176 24.65 6.97 7.79
C ASN A 176 24.62 6.29 6.42
N VAL A 177 24.94 7.02 5.35
CA VAL A 177 24.99 6.49 3.96
C VAL A 177 25.85 5.22 3.86
N ASN A 178 27.03 5.19 4.50
CA ASN A 178 27.90 4.01 4.50
C ASN A 178 27.25 2.81 5.19
N SER A 179 26.62 3.01 6.35
CA SER A 179 25.91 1.95 7.04
C SER A 179 24.71 1.42 6.24
N GLN A 180 24.01 2.30 5.51
CA GLN A 180 22.92 1.91 4.62
C GLN A 180 23.43 1.05 3.46
N LEU A 181 24.60 1.37 2.91
CA LEU A 181 25.25 0.60 1.85
C LEU A 181 25.64 -0.79 2.34
N GLU A 182 26.27 -0.90 3.50
CA GLU A 182 26.64 -2.19 4.11
C GLU A 182 25.40 -3.05 4.39
N TYR A 183 24.36 -2.44 4.97
CA TYR A 183 23.07 -3.09 5.19
C TYR A 183 22.45 -3.58 3.89
N ALA A 184 22.44 -2.74 2.84
CA ALA A 184 21.92 -3.11 1.54
C ALA A 184 22.64 -4.35 0.99
N LEU A 185 23.97 -4.34 0.98
CA LEU A 185 24.77 -5.45 0.46
C LEU A 185 24.53 -6.76 1.23
N ASN A 186 24.32 -6.71 2.54
CA ASN A 186 24.00 -7.89 3.34
C ASN A 186 22.63 -8.48 3.01
N VAL A 187 21.66 -7.61 2.76
CA VAL A 187 20.25 -7.96 2.53
C VAL A 187 19.97 -8.42 1.09
N LEU A 188 20.73 -7.93 0.11
CA LEU A 188 20.52 -8.30 -1.29
C LEU A 188 20.62 -9.81 -1.53
N GLY A 189 19.71 -10.33 -2.34
CA GLY A 189 19.62 -11.76 -2.69
C GLY A 189 18.98 -12.64 -1.62
N LYS A 190 18.81 -12.16 -0.37
CA LYS A 190 18.23 -12.93 0.74
C LYS A 190 16.74 -12.65 0.91
N PRO A 191 15.93 -13.65 1.32
CA PRO A 191 14.52 -13.44 1.64
C PRO A 191 14.39 -12.63 2.94
N LEU A 192 13.63 -11.55 2.88
CA LEU A 192 13.26 -10.74 4.03
C LEU A 192 11.81 -11.01 4.43
N GLN A 193 11.62 -11.29 5.72
CA GLN A 193 10.31 -11.43 6.34
C GLN A 193 9.81 -10.07 6.83
N VAL A 194 8.49 -9.95 6.99
CA VAL A 194 7.85 -8.70 7.41
C VAL A 194 8.20 -8.31 8.85
N GLU A 195 8.50 -9.29 9.70
CA GLU A 195 8.86 -9.12 11.12
C GLU A 195 10.18 -8.36 11.29
N ALA A 196 11.08 -8.43 10.32
CA ALA A 196 12.32 -7.66 10.33
C ALA A 196 12.08 -6.14 10.15
N LEU A 197 10.93 -5.75 9.61
CA LEU A 197 10.59 -4.36 9.32
C LEU A 197 9.53 -3.82 10.27
N PHE A 198 8.44 -4.54 10.49
CA PHE A 198 7.30 -4.07 11.26
C PHE A 198 7.14 -4.84 12.56
N LYS A 199 6.72 -4.12 13.61
CA LYS A 199 6.39 -4.70 14.92
C LYS A 199 4.88 -4.58 15.17
N PRO A 200 4.25 -5.57 15.83
CA PRO A 200 2.87 -5.42 16.31
C PRO A 200 2.75 -4.21 17.25
N GLY A 201 1.57 -3.58 17.28
CA GLY A 201 1.33 -2.31 17.97
C GLY A 201 1.67 -1.09 17.12
N GLY A 202 2.64 -1.21 16.20
CA GLY A 202 3.08 -0.13 15.31
C GLY A 202 2.02 0.33 14.29
N LEU A 203 2.25 1.51 13.73
CA LEU A 203 1.45 2.08 12.65
C LEU A 203 2.08 1.77 11.28
N VAL A 204 1.24 1.65 10.26
CA VAL A 204 1.63 1.43 8.86
C VAL A 204 0.78 2.29 7.92
N ASP A 205 1.41 2.82 6.88
CA ASP A 205 0.72 3.41 5.74
C ASP A 205 0.53 2.36 4.65
N ILE A 206 -0.69 2.22 4.15
CA ILE A 206 -1.04 1.23 3.13
C ILE A 206 -1.32 1.95 1.82
N ILE A 207 -0.62 1.57 0.75
CA ILE A 207 -0.77 2.14 -0.58
C ILE A 207 -1.26 1.04 -1.51
N GLY A 208 -2.28 1.35 -2.30
CA GLY A 208 -2.85 0.38 -3.22
C GLY A 208 -3.85 0.98 -4.19
N VAL A 209 -4.47 0.09 -4.97
CA VAL A 209 -5.50 0.47 -5.94
C VAL A 209 -6.87 0.01 -5.45
N THR A 210 -7.80 0.96 -5.38
CA THR A 210 -9.20 0.76 -4.98
C THR A 210 -9.95 -0.19 -5.92
N LYS A 211 -11.00 -0.86 -5.42
CA LYS A 211 -11.89 -1.70 -6.24
C LYS A 211 -12.41 -0.90 -7.45
N GLY A 212 -12.50 -1.54 -8.62
CA GLY A 212 -12.99 -0.89 -9.84
C GLY A 212 -14.50 -1.02 -9.94
N HIS A 213 -15.18 0.05 -10.35
CA HIS A 213 -16.63 0.08 -10.56
C HIS A 213 -17.03 0.46 -11.99
N GLY A 214 -16.05 0.72 -12.87
CA GLY A 214 -16.32 1.05 -14.28
C GLY A 214 -16.79 2.49 -14.48
N PHE A 215 -17.63 2.70 -15.50
CA PHE A 215 -18.25 3.98 -15.78
C PHE A 215 -19.47 4.18 -14.88
N GLU A 216 -19.49 5.25 -14.11
CA GLU A 216 -20.54 5.51 -13.13
C GLU A 216 -21.16 6.89 -13.32
N GLY A 217 -22.45 6.96 -13.01
CA GLY A 217 -23.25 8.18 -13.06
C GLY A 217 -22.85 9.20 -11.98
N VAL A 218 -23.33 10.43 -12.13
CA VAL A 218 -22.98 11.55 -11.24
C VAL A 218 -23.38 11.29 -9.79
N VAL A 219 -24.54 10.65 -9.57
CA VAL A 219 -25.05 10.33 -8.23
C VAL A 219 -24.09 9.41 -7.48
N LYS A 220 -23.74 8.25 -8.04
CA LYS A 220 -22.84 7.30 -7.37
C LYS A 220 -21.39 7.79 -7.32
N ARG A 221 -20.92 8.48 -8.36
CA ARG A 221 -19.53 8.95 -8.45
C ARG A 221 -19.22 10.13 -7.53
N TYR A 222 -20.18 11.03 -7.31
CA TYR A 222 -19.96 12.28 -6.55
C TYR A 222 -20.94 12.52 -5.41
N GLU A 223 -21.89 11.60 -5.16
CA GLU A 223 -22.94 11.74 -4.15
C GLU A 223 -23.78 13.01 -4.36
N VAL A 224 -24.07 13.30 -5.63
CA VAL A 224 -25.03 14.36 -5.99
C VAL A 224 -26.43 13.87 -5.68
N ILE A 225 -27.23 14.72 -5.04
CA ILE A 225 -28.63 14.44 -4.70
C ILE A 225 -29.41 14.16 -5.99
N GLU A 226 -30.19 13.08 -5.99
CA GLU A 226 -31.09 12.75 -7.09
C GLU A 226 -32.23 13.79 -7.18
N LEU A 227 -32.58 14.22 -8.39
CA LEU A 227 -33.68 15.15 -8.59
C LEU A 227 -35.03 14.49 -8.24
N PRO A 228 -36.08 15.27 -7.89
CA PRO A 228 -37.40 14.73 -7.59
C PRO A 228 -37.93 13.82 -8.70
N ARG A 229 -38.49 12.67 -8.32
CA ARG A 229 -39.19 11.75 -9.23
C ARG A 229 -40.65 12.16 -9.40
N TRP A 230 -40.84 13.34 -9.99
CA TRP A 230 -42.17 13.90 -10.21
C TRP A 230 -42.60 13.73 -11.67
N HIS A 231 -43.88 13.46 -11.92
CA HIS A 231 -44.40 13.15 -13.26
C HIS A 231 -44.19 14.28 -14.30
N LYS A 232 -44.05 15.54 -13.85
CA LYS A 232 -43.72 16.69 -14.73
C LYS A 232 -42.22 16.84 -15.02
N HIS A 233 -41.33 16.17 -14.28
CA HIS A 233 -39.90 16.22 -14.56
C HIS A 233 -39.55 15.34 -15.76
N ARG A 234 -39.17 15.96 -16.88
CA ARG A 234 -38.75 15.27 -18.10
C ARG A 234 -37.24 14.91 -18.09
N LYS A 235 -36.88 13.86 -18.84
CA LYS A 235 -35.49 13.43 -19.10
C LYS A 235 -34.71 12.94 -17.87
N GLY A 236 -35.36 12.21 -16.96
CA GLY A 236 -34.74 11.46 -15.86
C GLY A 236 -34.28 12.26 -14.64
N SER A 237 -34.17 11.57 -13.49
CA SER A 237 -33.86 12.16 -12.17
C SER A 237 -32.37 12.10 -11.78
N ARG A 238 -31.61 11.12 -12.30
CA ARG A 238 -30.24 10.80 -11.86
C ARG A 238 -29.16 11.64 -12.56
N LYS A 239 -29.32 12.95 -12.55
CA LYS A 239 -28.43 13.93 -13.19
C LYS A 239 -28.18 15.14 -12.29
N ALA A 240 -27.10 15.87 -12.54
CA ALA A 240 -26.93 17.19 -11.94
C ALA A 240 -27.93 18.19 -12.55
N GLY A 241 -28.46 19.11 -11.74
CA GLY A 241 -29.45 20.10 -12.20
C GLY A 241 -28.90 21.10 -13.22
N THR A 242 -27.67 21.59 -13.02
CA THR A 242 -26.98 22.50 -13.94
C THR A 242 -25.51 22.12 -14.11
N LYS A 243 -24.95 22.39 -15.30
CA LYS A 243 -23.53 22.15 -15.62
C LYS A 243 -22.62 23.33 -15.28
N GLY A 244 -23.16 24.52 -15.02
CA GLY A 244 -22.36 25.71 -14.77
C GLY A 244 -23.13 27.01 -15.03
N PRO A 245 -22.48 28.17 -14.81
CA PRO A 245 -22.98 29.46 -15.27
C PRO A 245 -22.90 29.59 -16.81
N SER A 246 -23.46 30.67 -17.36
CA SER A 246 -23.60 30.86 -18.82
C SER A 246 -22.28 30.97 -19.57
N PHE A 247 -21.23 31.54 -18.97
CA PHE A 247 -20.00 31.90 -19.68
C PHE A 247 -18.95 30.77 -19.76
N ALA A 248 -19.00 29.77 -18.87
CA ALA A 248 -18.08 28.63 -18.93
C ALA A 248 -18.59 27.44 -18.12
N THR A 249 -18.23 26.23 -18.55
CA THR A 249 -18.41 25.01 -17.74
C THR A 249 -17.18 24.79 -16.87
N PRO A 250 -17.26 24.97 -15.53
CA PRO A 250 -16.12 24.75 -14.68
C PRO A 250 -15.74 23.27 -14.62
N SER A 251 -14.43 23.00 -14.62
CA SER A 251 -13.88 21.63 -14.50
C SER A 251 -14.33 20.91 -13.24
N TYR A 252 -14.78 21.66 -12.23
CA TYR A 252 -15.19 21.11 -10.94
C TYR A 252 -16.62 20.61 -10.85
N VAL A 253 -17.40 20.72 -11.91
CA VAL A 253 -18.76 20.20 -11.93
C VAL A 253 -18.74 18.67 -11.89
N PRO A 254 -19.55 18.04 -11.03
CA PRO A 254 -19.72 16.58 -11.03
C PRO A 254 -20.19 16.05 -12.39
N GLN A 255 -19.37 15.23 -13.03
CA GLN A 255 -19.66 14.59 -14.33
C GLN A 255 -19.56 13.05 -14.20
N PRO A 256 -20.32 12.29 -15.01
CA PRO A 256 -20.20 10.83 -15.02
C PRO A 256 -18.82 10.40 -15.54
N GLY A 257 -18.42 9.17 -15.26
CA GLY A 257 -17.14 8.62 -15.74
C GLY A 257 -16.56 7.56 -14.82
N GLN A 258 -15.27 7.26 -15.00
CA GLN A 258 -14.59 6.22 -14.23
C GLN A 258 -14.73 6.42 -12.71
N MET A 259 -15.16 5.36 -12.02
CA MET A 259 -15.18 5.24 -10.57
C MET A 259 -14.40 4.00 -10.13
N GLY A 260 -13.58 4.19 -9.09
CA GLY A 260 -12.71 3.14 -8.59
C GLY A 260 -11.54 2.84 -9.51
N PHE A 261 -10.72 1.87 -9.13
CA PHE A 261 -9.42 1.60 -9.75
C PHE A 261 -8.48 2.82 -9.73
N HIS A 262 -8.53 3.59 -8.64
CA HIS A 262 -7.65 4.72 -8.35
C HIS A 262 -6.58 4.32 -7.33
N ARG A 263 -5.36 4.84 -7.49
CA ARG A 263 -4.29 4.76 -6.48
C ARG A 263 -4.67 5.59 -5.25
N ARG A 264 -4.57 5.01 -4.06
CA ARG A 264 -4.82 5.68 -2.77
C ARG A 264 -3.76 5.26 -1.76
N THR A 265 -3.61 6.11 -0.74
CA THR A 265 -2.81 5.86 0.45
C THR A 265 -3.72 6.02 1.66
N GLU A 266 -3.83 4.98 2.46
CA GLU A 266 -4.43 5.02 3.79
C GLU A 266 -3.31 5.17 4.80
N HIS A 267 -3.43 6.16 5.68
CA HIS A 267 -2.39 6.46 6.65
C HIS A 267 -2.71 5.86 8.02
N ASN A 268 -1.66 5.63 8.81
CA ASN A 268 -1.76 5.34 10.25
C ASN A 268 -2.69 4.17 10.59
N LYS A 269 -2.60 3.07 9.83
CA LYS A 269 -3.28 1.83 10.15
C LYS A 269 -2.51 1.09 11.22
N ARG A 270 -3.19 0.59 12.25
CA ARG A 270 -2.54 -0.13 13.34
C ARG A 270 -2.34 -1.60 13.00
N ILE A 271 -1.15 -2.11 13.28
CA ILE A 271 -0.82 -3.53 13.18
C ILE A 271 -1.18 -4.18 14.51
N LEU A 272 -2.13 -5.11 14.51
CA LEU A 272 -2.60 -5.77 15.72
C LEU A 272 -1.81 -7.05 16.00
N LYS A 273 -1.49 -7.80 14.95
CA LYS A 273 -0.70 -9.04 15.04
C LYS A 273 0.12 -9.25 13.79
N ILE A 274 1.30 -9.84 13.96
CA ILE A 274 2.08 -10.47 12.90
C ILE A 274 2.33 -11.90 13.36
N SER A 275 2.00 -12.88 12.52
CA SER A 275 2.13 -14.30 12.88
C SER A 275 2.34 -15.14 11.62
N SER A 276 3.03 -16.26 11.77
CA SER A 276 3.19 -17.32 10.76
C SER A 276 2.23 -18.50 10.99
N ASN A 277 1.51 -18.53 12.11
CA ASN A 277 0.62 -19.63 12.45
C ASN A 277 -0.72 -19.54 11.70
N SER A 278 -0.85 -20.30 10.62
CA SER A 278 -2.03 -20.31 9.75
C SER A 278 -3.33 -20.77 10.45
N SER A 279 -3.24 -21.59 11.50
CA SER A 279 -4.41 -22.14 12.20
C SER A 279 -5.21 -21.08 12.96
N GLU A 280 -4.57 -19.99 13.38
CA GLU A 280 -5.18 -18.95 14.20
C GLU A 280 -6.10 -18.01 13.42
N ILE A 281 -6.04 -18.03 12.08
CA ILE A 281 -6.71 -17.02 11.25
C ILE A 281 -7.61 -17.59 10.15
N ASN A 282 -7.36 -18.83 9.72
CA ASN A 282 -8.08 -19.40 8.58
C ASN A 282 -9.49 -19.84 8.98
N PRO A 283 -10.55 -19.16 8.50
CA PRO A 283 -11.91 -19.55 8.84
C PRO A 283 -12.24 -20.94 8.28
N ALA A 284 -13.25 -21.61 8.84
CA ALA A 284 -13.77 -22.86 8.28
C ALA A 284 -14.12 -22.66 6.79
N GLY A 285 -13.57 -23.52 5.92
CA GLY A 285 -13.71 -23.42 4.46
C GLY A 285 -12.81 -22.37 3.77
N GLY A 286 -12.01 -21.62 4.53
CA GLY A 286 -11.09 -20.59 4.03
C GLY A 286 -11.77 -19.26 3.65
N PHE A 287 -10.95 -18.25 3.34
CA PHE A 287 -11.47 -16.94 2.97
C PHE A 287 -12.16 -16.98 1.60
N VAL A 288 -13.43 -16.54 1.55
CA VAL A 288 -14.24 -16.52 0.32
C VAL A 288 -13.49 -15.82 -0.82
N GLY A 289 -13.31 -16.50 -1.95
CA GLY A 289 -12.62 -15.96 -3.13
C GLY A 289 -11.11 -15.72 -2.95
N TYR A 290 -10.50 -16.21 -1.85
CA TYR A 290 -9.06 -16.22 -1.65
C TYR A 290 -8.57 -17.66 -1.42
N GLY A 291 -9.06 -18.34 -0.39
CA GLY A 291 -8.58 -19.65 0.06
C GLY A 291 -7.94 -19.56 1.45
N LEU A 292 -6.98 -20.44 1.73
CA LEU A 292 -6.25 -20.51 3.00
C LEU A 292 -5.00 -19.64 2.96
N VAL A 293 -4.74 -18.92 4.05
CA VAL A 293 -3.49 -18.22 4.35
C VAL A 293 -2.47 -19.25 4.81
N LYS A 294 -1.29 -19.30 4.18
CA LYS A 294 -0.24 -20.30 4.49
C LYS A 294 1.07 -19.66 4.95
N ASN A 295 1.32 -18.43 4.53
CA ASN A 295 2.53 -17.70 4.88
C ASN A 295 2.29 -16.77 6.08
N THR A 296 3.35 -16.07 6.49
CA THR A 296 3.26 -14.98 7.46
C THR A 296 2.19 -13.98 7.04
N TYR A 297 1.38 -13.54 7.99
CA TYR A 297 0.31 -12.57 7.75
C TYR A 297 0.34 -11.46 8.79
N MET A 298 -0.29 -10.35 8.42
CA MET A 298 -0.53 -9.20 9.27
C MET A 298 -2.03 -9.00 9.48
N LEU A 299 -2.43 -8.76 10.73
CA LEU A 299 -3.75 -8.26 11.08
C LEU A 299 -3.71 -6.74 11.17
N ILE A 300 -4.38 -6.09 10.24
CA ILE A 300 -4.52 -4.64 10.20
C ILE A 300 -5.86 -4.24 10.75
N GLN A 301 -5.87 -3.27 11.66
CA GLN A 301 -7.10 -2.70 12.20
C GLN A 301 -7.95 -2.03 11.10
N GLY A 302 -9.23 -2.40 11.07
CA GLY A 302 -10.23 -1.86 10.16
C GLY A 302 -10.14 -2.42 8.74
N SER A 303 -10.69 -1.65 7.81
CA SER A 303 -10.65 -1.95 6.39
C SER A 303 -9.35 -1.47 5.73
N THR A 304 -9.00 -2.09 4.61
CA THR A 304 -7.88 -1.66 3.76
C THR A 304 -8.31 -1.45 2.31
N ILE A 305 -7.46 -0.78 1.53
CA ILE A 305 -7.67 -0.50 0.11
C ILE A 305 -7.78 -1.79 -0.71
N GLY A 306 -8.62 -1.77 -1.75
CA GLY A 306 -8.57 -2.75 -2.83
C GLY A 306 -9.39 -4.03 -2.60
N HIS A 307 -9.36 -4.88 -3.63
CA HIS A 307 -9.99 -6.20 -3.66
C HIS A 307 -9.06 -7.26 -3.03
N LYS A 308 -9.62 -8.42 -2.68
CA LYS A 308 -8.86 -9.64 -2.36
C LYS A 308 -7.87 -9.97 -3.48
N LYS A 309 -6.75 -10.62 -3.16
CA LYS A 309 -5.62 -10.96 -4.06
C LYS A 309 -4.84 -9.77 -4.64
N ARG A 310 -5.17 -8.52 -4.29
CA ARG A 310 -4.40 -7.37 -4.78
C ARG A 310 -3.13 -7.14 -3.95
N PRO A 311 -2.01 -6.81 -4.59
CA PRO A 311 -0.83 -6.38 -3.87
C PRO A 311 -1.08 -5.00 -3.25
N LEU A 312 -0.61 -4.85 -2.02
CA LEU A 312 -0.61 -3.64 -1.23
C LEU A 312 0.83 -3.33 -0.85
N PHE A 313 1.23 -2.08 -1.02
CA PHE A 313 2.51 -1.60 -0.56
C PHE A 313 2.34 -1.10 0.88
N LEU A 314 3.06 -1.71 1.81
CA LEU A 314 3.11 -1.35 3.21
C LEU A 314 4.32 -0.44 3.41
N ARG A 315 4.14 0.73 3.99
CA ARG A 315 5.22 1.69 4.24
C ARG A 315 5.20 2.10 5.70
N TYR A 316 6.37 2.40 6.25
CA TYR A 316 6.46 3.14 7.49
C TYR A 316 5.57 4.42 7.45
N PRO A 317 4.94 4.79 8.56
CA PRO A 317 4.01 5.91 8.61
C PRO A 317 4.77 7.22 8.42
N ILE A 318 4.28 8.09 7.54
CA ILE A 318 4.89 9.43 7.35
C ILE A 318 4.51 10.39 8.48
N ARG A 319 3.31 10.22 9.03
CA ARG A 319 2.74 11.13 10.02
C ARG A 319 2.06 10.34 11.14
N PRO A 320 2.83 9.52 11.89
CA PRO A 320 2.27 8.72 12.97
C PRO A 320 1.70 9.64 14.06
N TYR A 321 0.54 9.27 14.61
CA TYR A 321 0.12 9.81 15.90
C TYR A 321 0.77 8.99 17.01
N GLN A 322 0.74 9.49 18.25
CA GLN A 322 1.30 8.76 19.39
C GLN A 322 0.48 7.50 19.66
N VAL A 323 1.15 6.34 19.64
CA VAL A 323 0.57 5.04 19.96
C VAL A 323 1.45 4.38 21.00
N THR A 324 0.83 3.58 21.87
CA THR A 324 1.54 2.66 22.73
C THR A 324 2.42 1.73 21.87
N PRO A 325 3.73 1.64 22.16
CA PRO A 325 4.64 0.80 21.39
C PRO A 325 4.44 -0.69 21.68
N GLU A 326 3.61 -1.04 22.66
CA GLU A 326 3.35 -2.41 23.08
C GLU A 326 2.40 -3.14 22.11
N PRO A 327 2.59 -4.45 21.93
CA PRO A 327 1.68 -5.26 21.13
C PRO A 327 0.32 -5.36 21.84
N PRO A 328 -0.81 -5.09 21.15
CA PRO A 328 -2.12 -5.19 21.77
C PRO A 328 -2.42 -6.65 22.14
N LYS A 329 -3.00 -6.86 23.32
CA LYS A 329 -3.38 -8.20 23.80
C LYS A 329 -4.69 -8.64 23.14
N ILE A 330 -4.58 -9.55 22.18
CA ILE A 330 -5.72 -10.16 21.48
C ILE A 330 -6.29 -11.29 22.34
N THR A 331 -7.59 -11.21 22.64
CA THR A 331 -8.33 -12.19 23.45
C THR A 331 -9.01 -13.23 22.58
N TYR A 332 -9.52 -12.82 21.40
CA TYR A 332 -10.25 -13.70 20.50
C TYR A 332 -10.06 -13.31 19.03
N VAL A 333 -9.99 -14.31 18.14
CA VAL A 333 -9.98 -14.14 16.69
C VAL A 333 -11.11 -14.98 16.09
N ASP A 334 -11.92 -14.37 15.24
CA ASP A 334 -13.06 -15.07 14.63
C ASP A 334 -12.65 -15.96 13.44
N VAL A 335 -12.64 -17.26 13.70
CA VAL A 335 -12.31 -18.35 12.75
C VAL A 335 -13.57 -19.05 12.21
N LEU A 336 -14.77 -18.51 12.47
CA LEU A 336 -16.00 -19.06 11.90
C LEU A 336 -16.07 -18.87 10.38
N SER A 337 -16.80 -19.75 9.70
CA SER A 337 -17.06 -19.66 8.26
C SER A 337 -17.58 -18.26 7.90
N LYS A 338 -17.06 -17.70 6.80
CA LYS A 338 -17.56 -16.43 6.24
C LYS A 338 -18.63 -16.64 5.17
N GLN A 339 -19.01 -17.89 4.95
CA GLN A 339 -20.18 -18.29 4.17
C GLN A 339 -21.27 -18.60 5.21
N GLY A 340 -22.40 -17.90 5.07
CA GLY A 340 -23.45 -17.82 6.09
C GLY A 340 -24.12 -19.13 6.41
#